data_AF-A0A178HQV5-F1
#
_entry.id   AF-A0A178HQV5-F1
#
_cell.length_a   1.000
_cell.length_b   1.000
_cell.length_c   1.000
_cell.angle_alpha   90.00
_cell.angle_beta   90.00
_cell.angle_gamma   90.00
#
_symmetry.space_group_name_H-M   'P 1'
#
loop_
_entity.id
_entity.type
_entity.pdbx_description
1 polymer ?
#
loop_
_entity_poly.entity_id
_entity_poly.type
_entity_poly.pdbx_seq_one_letter_code
_entity_poly.pdbx_strand_id
1 'polypeptide(L)' 'MEGWETINTAPKDGTLIRVGWKEPSDTRMQEWFTMRWGHIQRNGLFPENTGMWVTPDGSMTWNGGPDDHGPTHWSPV' A
#
# COMPACT_ATOMS: atom_id res chain seq x y z
N MET A 1 8.24 -3.23 19.34
CA MET A 1 7.65 -2.20 18.47
C MET A 1 7.46 -2.83 17.11
N GLU A 2 6.29 -2.61 16.56
CA GLU A 2 5.65 -3.35 15.47
C GLU A 2 6.49 -3.33 14.18
N GLY A 3 6.59 -4.47 13.49
CA GLY A 3 7.45 -4.72 12.33
C GLY A 3 7.03 -3.99 11.05
N TRP A 4 6.73 -2.70 11.16
CA TRP A 4 6.41 -1.82 10.06
C TRP A 4 7.67 -1.13 9.52
N GLU A 5 7.83 -1.18 8.21
CA GLU A 5 8.86 -0.49 7.45
C GLU A 5 8.23 0.58 6.56
N THR A 6 9.04 1.48 6.00
CA THR A 6 8.54 2.49 5.06
C THR A 6 8.09 1.82 3.77
N ILE A 7 7.01 2.31 3.17
CA ILE A 7 6.41 1.70 1.96
C ILE A 7 7.39 1.55 0.80
N ASN A 8 8.43 2.38 0.74
CA ASN A 8 9.45 2.35 -0.31
C ASN A 8 10.31 1.08 -0.28
N THR A 9 10.36 0.36 0.84
CA THR A 9 11.07 -0.93 0.95
C THR A 9 10.16 -2.13 0.71
N ALA A 10 8.86 -1.91 0.47
CA ALA A 10 7.90 -2.98 0.31
C ALA A 10 8.18 -3.85 -0.92
N PRO A 11 8.04 -5.19 -0.83
CA PRO A 11 8.22 -6.07 -1.97
C PRO A 11 7.12 -5.82 -3.02
N LYS A 12 7.54 -5.50 -4.25
CA LYS A 12 6.67 -5.27 -5.41
C LYS A 12 6.62 -6.48 -6.36
N ASP A 13 6.79 -7.68 -5.81
CA ASP A 13 6.82 -8.96 -6.53
C ASP A 13 5.49 -9.72 -6.48
N GLY A 14 4.46 -9.16 -5.85
CA GLY A 14 3.15 -9.78 -5.67
C GLY A 14 2.99 -10.53 -4.34
N THR A 15 4.00 -10.52 -3.47
CA THR A 15 3.90 -11.01 -2.09
C THR A 15 2.78 -10.29 -1.33
N LEU A 16 2.03 -11.04 -0.53
CA LEU A 16 1.02 -10.46 0.37
C LEU A 16 1.70 -9.87 1.60
N ILE A 17 1.38 -8.60 1.86
CA ILE A 17 1.88 -7.82 2.99
C ILE A 17 0.71 -7.04 3.60
N ARG A 18 0.90 -6.51 4.80
CA ARG A 18 0.01 -5.47 5.32
C ARG A 18 0.52 -4.13 4.82
N VAL A 19 -0.39 -3.30 4.34
CA VAL A 19 -0.11 -1.97 3.82
C VAL A 19 -0.97 -0.99 4.60
N GLY A 20 -0.41 0.11 5.08
CA GLY A 20 -1.16 1.08 5.87
C GLY A 20 -0.58 2.49 5.80
N TRP A 21 -1.29 3.42 6.43
CA TRP A 21 -0.87 4.81 6.53
C TRP A 21 -0.90 5.34 7.97
N LYS A 22 -0.05 6.33 8.22
CA LYS A 22 -0.06 7.16 9.44
C LYS A 22 0.40 8.57 9.13
N GLU A 23 -0.13 9.52 9.89
CA GLU A 23 0.29 10.92 9.87
C GLU A 23 1.76 11.06 10.29
N PRO A 24 2.52 12.02 9.74
CA PRO A 24 3.92 12.24 10.14
C PRO A 24 4.10 12.51 11.64
N SER A 25 3.10 13.10 12.29
CA SER A 25 3.10 13.39 13.72
C SER A 25 2.55 12.26 14.59
N ASP A 26 2.01 11.19 14.00
CA ASP A 26 1.47 10.05 14.74
C ASP A 26 2.39 8.82 14.58
N THR A 27 2.60 8.11 15.69
CA THR A 27 3.36 6.86 15.69
C THR A 27 2.49 5.65 15.34
N ARG A 28 1.18 5.77 15.50
CA ARG A 28 0.20 4.70 15.30
C ARG A 28 -0.30 4.66 13.85
N MET A 29 -0.41 3.44 13.32
CA MET A 29 -1.12 3.18 12.06
C MET A 29 -2.60 3.53 12.18
N GLN A 30 -3.10 4.38 11.29
CA GLN A 30 -4.52 4.78 11.27
C GLN A 30 -5.38 3.66 10.71
N GLU A 31 -5.02 3.17 9.52
CA GLU A 31 -5.68 2.06 8.84
C GLU A 31 -4.63 1.19 8.14
N TRP A 32 -4.96 -0.09 8.00
CA TRP A 32 -4.13 -1.04 7.26
C TRP A 32 -4.98 -2.17 6.67
N PHE A 33 -4.51 -2.69 5.55
CA PHE A 33 -5.17 -3.76 4.80
C PHE A 33 -4.13 -4.79 4.36
N THR A 34 -4.55 -6.05 4.21
CA THR A 34 -3.70 -7.06 3.55
C THR A 34 -3.81 -6.86 2.05
N MET A 35 -2.68 -6.63 1.38
CA MET A 35 -2.62 -6.31 -0.05
C MET A 35 -1.38 -6.93 -0.70
N ARG A 36 -1.35 -6.96 -2.03
CA ARG A 36 -0.17 -7.27 -2.85
C ARG A 36 0.04 -6.21 -3.92
N TRP A 37 1.26 -6.11 -4.44
CA TRP A 37 1.51 -5.27 -5.62
C TRP A 37 0.94 -5.92 -6.88
N GLY A 38 0.02 -5.22 -7.54
CA GLY A 38 -0.50 -5.56 -8.85
C GLY A 38 0.13 -4.68 -9.92
N HIS A 39 1.23 -5.11 -10.53
CA HIS A 39 2.01 -4.31 -11.48
C HIS A 39 1.25 -3.85 -12.74
N ILE A 40 0.12 -4.50 -13.09
CA ILE A 40 -0.78 -4.07 -14.18
C ILE A 40 -2.10 -3.45 -13.68
N GLN A 41 -2.33 -3.44 -12.36
CA GLN A 41 -3.59 -2.97 -11.80
C GLN A 41 -3.75 -1.47 -12.04
N ARG A 42 -4.98 -1.05 -12.33
CA ARG A 42 -5.40 0.34 -12.52
C ARG A 42 -6.53 0.71 -11.57
N ASN A 43 -6.73 2.00 -11.36
CA ASN A 43 -7.81 2.57 -10.56
C ASN A 43 -8.40 3.80 -11.28
N GLY A 44 -9.73 3.94 -11.28
CA GLY A 44 -10.41 5.04 -11.99
C GLY A 44 -10.14 6.45 -11.44
N LEU A 45 -9.71 6.58 -10.19
CA LEU A 45 -9.28 7.84 -9.58
C LEU A 45 -7.86 8.24 -10.02
N PHE A 46 -7.06 7.27 -10.48
CA PHE A 46 -5.68 7.47 -10.93
C PHE A 46 -5.49 6.86 -12.34
N PRO A 47 -6.18 7.39 -13.36
CA PRO A 47 -6.26 6.77 -14.68
C PRO A 47 -4.91 6.64 -15.40
N GLU A 48 -3.96 7.51 -15.09
CA GLU A 48 -2.61 7.52 -15.67
C GLU A 48 -1.64 6.56 -14.96
N ASN A 49 -2.01 6.03 -13.79
CA ASN A 49 -1.13 5.20 -12.98
C ASN A 49 -1.38 3.71 -13.25
N THR A 50 -0.30 2.99 -13.54
CA THR A 50 -0.28 1.52 -13.61
C THR A 50 0.60 0.99 -12.48
N GLY A 51 0.10 -0.01 -11.75
CA GLY A 51 0.75 -0.50 -10.54
C GLY A 51 0.05 0.03 -9.29
N MET A 52 -0.63 -0.87 -8.57
CA MET A 52 -1.38 -0.52 -7.35
C MET A 52 -1.14 -1.58 -6.28
N TRP A 53 -1.29 -1.22 -5.02
CA TRP A 53 -1.57 -2.19 -3.97
C TRP A 53 -3.02 -2.64 -4.10
N VAL A 54 -3.27 -3.95 -4.05
CA VAL A 54 -4.59 -4.53 -4.30
C VAL A 54 -4.91 -5.56 -3.22
N THR A 55 -6.13 -5.52 -2.68
CA THR A 55 -6.60 -6.57 -1.78
C THR A 55 -6.69 -7.93 -2.51
N PRO A 56 -6.57 -9.07 -1.81
CA PRO A 56 -6.63 -10.41 -2.44
C PRO A 56 -7.89 -10.65 -3.28
N ASP A 57 -9.02 -10.07 -2.87
CA ASP A 57 -10.32 -10.15 -3.53
C ASP A 57 -10.51 -9.11 -4.65
N GLY A 58 -9.55 -8.18 -4.82
CA GLY A 58 -9.60 -7.13 -5.83
C GLY A 58 -10.61 -6.01 -5.56
N SER A 59 -11.28 -6.00 -4.41
CA SER A 59 -12.33 -5.03 -4.08
C SER A 59 -11.81 -3.62 -3.82
N MET A 60 -10.54 -3.50 -3.40
CA MET A 60 -9.90 -2.24 -3.07
C MET A 60 -8.50 -2.15 -3.67
N THR A 61 -8.16 -0.96 -4.15
CA THR A 61 -6.79 -0.62 -4.57
C THR A 61 -6.30 0.61 -3.83
N TRP A 62 -5.00 0.68 -3.60
CA TRP A 62 -4.34 1.86 -3.06
C TRP A 62 -3.15 2.25 -3.93
N ASN A 63 -3.10 3.51 -4.34
CA ASN A 63 -2.02 4.04 -5.14
C ASN A 63 -0.68 3.90 -4.40
N GLY A 64 0.30 3.24 -5.02
CA GLY A 64 1.67 3.14 -4.50
C GLY A 64 2.65 4.08 -5.19
N GLY A 65 2.13 5.10 -5.89
CA GLY A 65 2.88 6.20 -6.47
C GLY A 65 3.35 7.23 -5.44
N PRO A 66 4.15 8.22 -5.88
CA PRO A 66 4.77 9.22 -5.00
C PRO A 66 3.81 10.29 -4.48
N ASP A 67 2.56 10.30 -4.95
CA ASP A 67 1.57 11.30 -4.56
C ASP A 67 1.09 11.06 -3.11
N ASP A 68 0.88 12.16 -2.39
CA ASP A 68 0.74 12.29 -0.91
C ASP A 68 -0.54 11.64 -0.30
N HIS A 69 -1.12 10.65 -0.98
CA HIS A 69 -2.35 9.96 -0.60
C HIS A 69 -2.22 8.43 -0.67
N GLY A 70 -1.01 7.92 -0.91
CA GLY A 70 -0.68 6.51 -0.87
C GLY A 70 -0.48 5.97 0.56
N PRO A 71 -0.25 4.66 0.70
CA PRO A 71 0.16 4.10 1.97
C PRO A 71 1.58 4.54 2.32
N THR A 72 1.88 4.68 3.60
CA THR A 72 3.20 5.15 4.07
C THR A 72 4.07 4.03 4.62
N HIS A 73 3.46 2.91 5.03
CA HIS A 73 4.17 1.80 5.69
C HIS A 73 3.67 0.43 5.24
N TRP A 74 4.51 -0.58 5.44
CA TRP A 74 4.15 -1.99 5.24
C TRP A 74 4.71 -2.90 6.33
N SER A 75 4.12 -4.07 6.53
CA SER A 75 4.69 -5.14 7.36
C SER A 75 4.45 -6.51 6.71
N PRO A 76 5.26 -7.53 7.02
CA PRO A 76 4.91 -8.92 6.73
C PRO A 76 3.54 -9.28 7.34
N VAL A 77 2.83 -10.23 6.70
CA VAL A 77 1.55 -10.78 7.22
C VAL A 77 1.79 -11.74 8.38
#